data_AF-A0A4Q2RUH3-F1
#
_entry.id   AF-A0A4Q2RUH3-F1
#
_cell.length_a   1.000
_cell.length_b   1.000
_cell.length_c   1.000
_cell.angle_alpha   90.00
_cell.angle_beta   90.00
_cell.angle_gamma   90.00
#
_symmetry.space_group_name_H-M   'P 1'
#
loop_
_entity.id
_entity.type
_entity.pdbx_description
1 polymer ?
#
loop_
_entity_poly.entity_id
_entity_poly.type
_entity_poly.pdbx_seq_one_letter_code
_entity_poly.pdbx_strand_id
1 'polypeptide(L)'
;MTSSSSHVYVPWFSRRPRLALAGVLAMFVAITAARLALGDDPTVGITLFYVVPISLVALAWGRLPGVVASASALALLALWVAIDGVDLTPLGWAARVVPIMLVGLVLGDASDRLRRAEQARVEQVERELLHREAVEINDSLLQDMAAAKWALEAGRSDVGLERLSEAIASGQKLVSQLIRDSAMGPLDISSDVRPR
;
A
#
# COMPACT_ATOMS: atom_id res chain seq x y z
N MET A 1 -24.92 14.66 -8.99
CA MET A 1 -23.49 14.47 -8.64
C MET A 1 -23.32 13.02 -8.22
N THR A 2 -22.75 12.20 -9.09
CA THR A 2 -22.54 10.76 -8.88
C THR A 2 -21.31 10.54 -8.02
N SER A 3 -21.48 9.91 -6.86
CA SER A 3 -20.40 9.46 -5.99
C SER A 3 -19.60 8.38 -6.74
N SER A 4 -18.42 8.73 -7.23
CA SER A 4 -17.45 7.77 -7.77
C SER A 4 -16.78 7.10 -6.58
N SER A 5 -17.33 5.96 -6.16
CA SER A 5 -16.68 5.06 -5.22
C SER A 5 -15.41 4.52 -5.87
N SER A 6 -14.26 5.13 -5.56
CA SER A 6 -12.95 4.63 -5.93
C SER A 6 -12.73 3.30 -5.21
N HIS A 7 -13.16 2.21 -5.83
CA HIS A 7 -12.76 0.87 -5.43
C HIS A 7 -11.24 0.80 -5.55
N VAL A 8 -10.57 0.87 -4.41
CA VAL A 8 -9.13 0.59 -4.31
C VAL A 8 -8.94 -0.85 -4.81
N TYR A 9 -8.39 -0.98 -6.01
CA TYR A 9 -8.11 -2.29 -6.59
C TYR A 9 -6.99 -2.94 -5.78
N VAL A 10 -7.38 -3.85 -4.89
CA VAL A 10 -6.44 -4.68 -4.15
C VAL A 10 -6.18 -5.93 -5.00
N PRO A 11 -4.96 -6.14 -5.53
CA PRO A 11 -4.70 -7.25 -6.43
C PRO A 11 -4.98 -8.60 -5.74
N TRP A 12 -5.58 -9.56 -6.45
CA TRP A 12 -5.98 -10.85 -5.86
C TRP A 12 -4.81 -11.61 -5.20
N PHE A 13 -3.59 -11.47 -5.73
CA PHE A 13 -2.38 -12.10 -5.21
C PHE A 13 -1.95 -11.57 -3.84
N SER A 14 -2.34 -10.34 -3.49
CA SER A 14 -2.07 -9.77 -2.16
C SER A 14 -3.00 -10.35 -1.08
N ARG A 15 -4.20 -10.81 -1.46
CA ARG A 15 -5.16 -11.43 -0.53
C ARG A 15 -4.83 -12.89 -0.19
N ARG A 16 -4.11 -13.59 -1.08
CA ARG A 16 -3.77 -15.02 -0.91
C ARG A 16 -2.29 -15.27 -1.26
N PRO A 17 -1.35 -14.85 -0.38
CA PRO A 17 0.09 -14.87 -0.69
C PRO A 17 0.63 -16.26 -0.99
N ARG A 18 0.07 -17.32 -0.36
CA ARG A 18 0.46 -18.71 -0.63
C ARG A 18 0.10 -19.17 -2.04
N LEU A 19 -1.09 -18.81 -2.54
CA LEU A 19 -1.51 -19.15 -3.90
C LEU A 19 -0.72 -18.36 -4.94
N ALA A 20 -0.41 -17.10 -4.66
CA ALA A 20 0.45 -16.28 -5.51
C ALA A 20 1.85 -16.91 -5.63
N LEU A 21 2.45 -17.32 -4.51
CA LEU A 21 3.75 -17.99 -4.51
C LEU A 21 3.71 -19.33 -5.26
N ALA A 22 2.67 -20.14 -5.04
CA ALA A 22 2.49 -21.41 -5.75
C ALA A 22 2.35 -21.18 -7.27
N GLY A 23 1.60 -20.17 -7.70
CA GLY A 23 1.48 -19.79 -9.11
C GLY A 23 2.80 -19.35 -9.72
N VAL A 24 3.57 -18.51 -9.01
CA VAL A 24 4.92 -18.09 -9.45
C VAL A 24 5.84 -19.29 -9.60
N LEU A 25 5.88 -20.17 -8.61
CA LEU A 25 6.73 -21.37 -8.65
C LEU A 25 6.33 -22.28 -9.82
N ALA A 26 5.03 -22.49 -10.01
CA ALA A 26 4.51 -23.27 -11.14
C ALA A 26 4.91 -22.66 -12.49
N MET A 27 4.87 -21.33 -12.63
CA MET A 27 5.34 -20.65 -13.84
C MET A 27 6.84 -20.85 -14.08
N PHE A 28 7.67 -20.68 -13.05
CA PHE A 28 9.12 -20.93 -13.16
C PHE A 28 9.41 -22.36 -13.61
N VAL A 29 8.75 -23.34 -12.99
CA VAL A 29 8.89 -24.76 -13.34
C VAL A 29 8.41 -25.02 -14.77
N ALA A 30 7.25 -24.50 -15.15
CA ALA A 30 6.69 -24.69 -16.48
C ALA A 30 7.58 -24.09 -17.58
N ILE A 31 8.10 -22.88 -17.37
CA ILE A 31 9.01 -22.21 -18.33
C ILE A 31 10.33 -22.98 -18.44
N THR A 32 10.87 -23.47 -17.31
CA THR A 32 12.10 -24.27 -17.30
C THR A 32 11.90 -25.62 -18.01
N ALA A 33 10.81 -26.32 -17.70
CA ALA A 33 10.48 -27.59 -18.34
C ALA A 33 10.23 -27.42 -19.84
N ALA A 34 9.51 -26.38 -20.24
CA ALA A 34 9.31 -26.04 -21.64
C ALA A 34 10.66 -25.79 -22.33
N ARG A 35 11.58 -25.05 -21.70
CA ARG A 35 12.91 -24.85 -22.27
C ARG A 35 13.66 -26.17 -22.51
N LEU A 36 13.68 -27.06 -21.51
CA LEU A 36 14.35 -28.35 -21.65
C LEU A 36 13.69 -29.24 -22.72
N ALA A 37 12.38 -29.13 -22.90
CA ALA A 37 11.64 -29.94 -23.87
C ALA A 37 11.71 -29.41 -25.32
N LEU A 38 11.85 -28.09 -25.51
CA LEU A 38 11.81 -27.44 -26.83
C LEU A 38 13.19 -27.30 -27.49
N GLY A 39 14.27 -27.59 -26.77
CA GLY A 39 15.62 -27.72 -27.34
C GLY A 39 16.35 -26.41 -27.67
N ASP A 40 17.59 -26.57 -28.14
CA ASP A 40 18.71 -25.62 -28.21
C ASP A 40 18.51 -24.31 -28.98
N ASP A 41 17.37 -24.07 -29.61
CA ASP A 41 17.24 -22.93 -30.52
C ASP A 41 17.30 -21.59 -29.73
N PRO A 42 18.42 -20.84 -29.82
CA PRO A 42 18.62 -19.62 -29.04
C PRO A 42 17.70 -18.49 -29.50
N THR A 43 17.04 -18.65 -30.66
CA THR A 43 16.07 -17.70 -31.21
C THR A 43 14.70 -17.84 -30.57
N VAL A 44 14.39 -18.99 -29.97
CA VAL A 44 13.14 -19.19 -29.25
C VAL A 44 13.26 -18.39 -27.95
N GLY A 45 12.58 -17.24 -27.92
CA GLY A 45 12.59 -16.26 -26.84
C GLY A 45 12.02 -16.74 -25.51
N ILE A 46 12.14 -18.03 -25.16
CA ILE A 46 11.62 -18.64 -23.94
C ILE A 46 12.15 -17.91 -22.70
N THR A 47 13.37 -17.37 -22.76
CA THR A 47 13.94 -16.54 -21.69
C THR A 47 13.06 -15.34 -21.33
N LEU A 48 12.36 -14.78 -22.31
CA LEU A 48 11.48 -13.63 -22.10
C LEU A 48 10.28 -13.97 -21.21
N PHE A 49 9.83 -15.23 -21.16
CA PHE A 49 8.71 -15.62 -20.31
C PHE A 49 9.03 -15.54 -18.81
N TYR A 50 10.31 -15.59 -18.41
CA TYR A 50 10.69 -15.37 -17.00
C TYR A 50 10.36 -13.97 -16.50
N VAL A 51 10.19 -12.99 -17.40
CA VAL A 51 9.78 -11.62 -17.05
C VAL A 51 8.42 -11.61 -16.34
N VAL A 52 7.50 -12.51 -16.70
CA VAL A 52 6.15 -12.55 -16.13
C VAL A 52 6.14 -12.93 -14.64
N PRO A 53 6.70 -14.09 -14.21
CA PRO A 53 6.74 -14.44 -12.79
C PRO A 53 7.63 -13.48 -11.98
N ILE A 54 8.73 -12.96 -12.56
CA ILE A 54 9.55 -11.93 -11.90
C ILE A 54 8.73 -10.68 -11.62
N SER A 55 7.97 -10.22 -12.62
CA SER A 55 7.14 -9.02 -12.49
C SER A 55 6.07 -9.19 -11.41
N LEU A 56 5.45 -10.38 -11.34
CA LEU A 56 4.45 -10.69 -10.32
C LEU A 56 5.06 -10.63 -8.92
N VAL A 57 6.24 -11.23 -8.72
CA VAL A 57 6.94 -11.18 -7.42
C VAL A 57 7.31 -9.74 -7.04
N ALA A 58 7.85 -8.97 -7.99
CA ALA A 58 8.25 -7.59 -7.78
C ALA A 58 7.06 -6.69 -7.39
N LEU A 59 5.92 -6.83 -8.07
CA LEU A 59 4.69 -6.10 -7.77
C LEU A 59 4.08 -6.49 -6.42
N ALA A 60 4.11 -7.79 -6.10
CA ALA A 60 3.48 -8.32 -4.90
C ALA A 60 4.26 -7.96 -3.62
N TRP A 61 5.58 -8.15 -3.65
CA TRP A 61 6.41 -8.06 -2.45
C TRP A 61 7.58 -7.07 -2.54
N GLY A 62 7.69 -6.30 -3.63
CA GLY A 62 8.63 -5.19 -3.73
C GLY A 62 10.01 -5.55 -4.29
N ARG A 63 10.99 -4.69 -3.99
CA ARG A 63 12.34 -4.75 -4.59
C ARG A 63 13.11 -6.01 -4.24
N LEU A 64 13.18 -6.36 -2.96
CA LEU A 64 14.06 -7.44 -2.51
C LEU A 64 13.60 -8.80 -3.06
N PRO A 65 12.32 -9.17 -3.01
CA PRO A 65 11.83 -10.40 -3.63
C PRO A 65 11.92 -10.37 -5.16
N GLY A 66 11.70 -9.21 -5.80
CA GLY A 66 11.88 -9.04 -7.25
C GLY A 66 13.30 -9.34 -7.70
N VAL A 67 14.31 -8.85 -6.97
CA VAL A 67 15.73 -9.13 -7.23
C VAL A 67 16.06 -10.60 -7.00
N VAL A 68 15.54 -11.22 -5.94
CA VAL A 68 15.74 -12.66 -5.67
C VAL A 68 15.12 -13.52 -6.78
N ALA A 69 13.94 -13.15 -7.28
CA ALA A 69 13.30 -13.84 -8.40
C ALA A 69 14.12 -13.72 -9.70
N SER A 70 14.63 -12.53 -10.01
CA SER A 70 15.52 -12.33 -11.17
C SER A 70 16.81 -13.15 -11.03
N ALA A 71 17.45 -13.15 -9.86
CA ALA A 71 18.63 -13.95 -9.60
C ALA A 71 18.35 -15.46 -9.75
N SER A 72 17.19 -15.92 -9.29
CA SER A 72 16.75 -17.32 -9.44
C SER A 72 16.54 -17.69 -10.91
N ALA A 73 15.95 -16.80 -11.71
CA ALA A 73 15.80 -16.99 -13.15
C ALA A 73 17.16 -17.11 -13.86
N LEU A 74 18.14 -16.31 -13.46
CA LEU A 74 19.51 -16.37 -13.99
C LEU A 74 20.24 -17.65 -13.56
N ALA A 75 20.03 -18.11 -12.34
CA ALA A 75 20.56 -19.40 -11.88
C ALA A 75 20.01 -20.56 -12.70
N LEU A 76 18.70 -20.57 -12.99
CA LEU A 76 18.07 -21.56 -13.86
C LEU A 76 18.57 -21.48 -15.31
N LEU A 77 18.78 -20.27 -15.84
CA LEU A 77 19.42 -20.07 -17.14
C LEU A 77 20.84 -20.65 -17.14
N ALA A 78 21.66 -20.35 -16.14
CA ALA A 78 23.03 -20.87 -16.04
C ALA A 78 23.08 -22.39 -15.90
N LEU A 79 22.17 -22.96 -15.12
CA LEU A 79 22.04 -24.40 -14.98
C LEU A 79 21.71 -25.05 -16.33
N TRP A 80 20.78 -24.47 -17.10
CA TRP A 80 20.45 -24.96 -18.43
C TRP A 80 21.66 -24.91 -19.38
N VAL A 81 22.37 -23.78 -19.42
CA VAL A 81 23.58 -23.61 -20.24
C VAL A 81 24.64 -24.67 -19.91
N ALA A 82 24.79 -25.01 -18.63
CA ALA A 82 25.73 -26.03 -18.19
C ALA A 82 25.31 -27.46 -18.56
N ILE A 83 23.99 -27.74 -18.60
CA ILE A 83 23.45 -29.06 -18.96
C ILE A 83 23.53 -29.29 -20.47
N ASP A 84 23.10 -28.32 -21.28
CA ASP A 84 23.03 -28.46 -22.74
C ASP A 84 24.33 -28.03 -23.46
N GLY A 85 25.34 -27.58 -22.70
CA GLY A 85 26.68 -27.27 -23.24
C GLY A 85 26.70 -26.07 -24.19
N VAL A 86 25.80 -25.11 -23.99
CA VAL A 86 25.61 -23.98 -24.91
C VAL A 86 26.69 -22.92 -24.72
N ASP A 87 27.46 -22.62 -25.76
CA ASP A 87 28.46 -21.55 -25.73
C ASP A 87 27.81 -20.17 -25.91
N LEU A 88 27.56 -19.49 -24.79
CA LEU A 88 27.13 -18.10 -24.78
C LEU A 88 28.34 -17.16 -24.74
N THR A 89 28.44 -16.30 -25.75
CA THR A 89 29.39 -15.18 -25.72
C THR A 89 29.10 -14.26 -24.52
N PRO A 90 30.10 -13.50 -24.02
CA PRO A 90 29.89 -12.52 -22.96
C PRO A 90 28.77 -11.53 -23.27
N LEU A 91 28.64 -11.15 -24.55
CA LEU A 91 27.56 -10.28 -25.01
C LEU A 91 26.19 -10.98 -24.97
N GLY A 92 26.13 -12.28 -25.30
CA GLY A 92 24.92 -13.11 -25.17
C GLY A 92 24.45 -13.27 -23.72
N TRP A 93 25.38 -13.32 -22.77
CA TRP A 93 25.10 -13.25 -21.34
C TRP A 93 24.56 -11.88 -20.92
N ALA A 94 25.26 -10.81 -21.29
CA ALA A 94 24.86 -9.44 -20.94
C ALA A 94 23.46 -9.10 -21.46
N ALA A 95 23.14 -9.49 -22.70
CA ALA A 95 21.83 -9.27 -23.32
C ALA A 95 20.66 -9.93 -22.58
N ARG A 96 20.91 -10.92 -21.72
CA ARG A 96 19.88 -11.60 -20.91
C ARG A 96 19.91 -11.16 -19.46
N VAL A 97 21.10 -11.10 -18.86
CA VAL A 97 21.30 -10.73 -17.45
C VAL A 97 20.78 -9.32 -17.19
N VAL A 98 21.17 -8.36 -18.03
CA VAL A 98 20.85 -6.95 -17.79
C VAL A 98 19.34 -6.70 -17.80
N PRO A 99 18.57 -7.08 -18.84
CA PRO A 99 17.12 -6.85 -18.83
C PRO A 99 16.40 -7.58 -17.70
N ILE A 100 16.76 -8.84 -17.42
CA ILE A 100 16.09 -9.65 -16.37
C ILE A 100 16.31 -9.04 -14.99
N MET A 101 17.54 -8.60 -14.70
CA MET A 101 17.86 -7.92 -13.44
C MET A 101 17.19 -6.55 -13.36
N LEU A 102 17.20 -5.78 -14.45
CA LEU A 102 16.55 -4.47 -14.49
C LEU A 102 15.05 -4.57 -14.24
N VAL A 103 14.36 -5.56 -14.80
CA VAL A 103 12.92 -5.76 -14.54
C VAL A 103 12.68 -5.97 -13.05
N GLY A 104 13.36 -6.92 -12.40
CA GLY A 104 13.17 -7.20 -10.98
C GLY A 104 13.49 -6.01 -10.08
N LEU A 105 14.57 -5.29 -10.40
CA LEU A 105 15.01 -4.12 -9.64
C LEU A 105 14.09 -2.92 -9.82
N VAL A 106 13.85 -2.50 -11.06
CA VAL A 106 13.09 -1.28 -11.39
C VAL A 106 11.63 -1.45 -11.02
N LEU A 107 11.02 -2.58 -11.38
CA LEU A 107 9.61 -2.81 -11.08
C LEU A 107 9.41 -2.99 -9.57
N GLY A 108 10.35 -3.64 -8.89
CA GLY A 108 10.29 -3.78 -7.44
C GLY A 108 10.48 -2.45 -6.71
N ASP A 109 11.41 -1.60 -7.14
CA ASP A 109 11.56 -0.24 -6.60
C ASP A 109 10.31 0.62 -6.87
N ALA A 110 9.77 0.57 -8.09
CA ALA A 110 8.55 1.29 -8.43
C ALA A 110 7.36 0.85 -7.54
N SER A 111 7.26 -0.45 -7.27
CA SER A 111 6.23 -1.01 -6.39
C SER A 111 6.39 -0.54 -4.94
N ASP A 112 7.62 -0.51 -4.44
CA ASP A 112 7.91 -0.02 -3.09
C ASP A 112 7.67 1.50 -2.96
N ARG A 113 8.01 2.27 -4.00
CA ARG A 113 7.76 3.71 -4.05
C ARG A 113 6.27 4.00 -4.09
N LEU A 114 5.49 3.25 -4.87
CA LEU A 114 4.05 3.39 -4.93
C LEU A 114 3.41 3.06 -3.58
N ARG A 115 3.83 1.96 -2.94
CA ARG A 115 3.32 1.56 -1.63
C ARG A 115 3.61 2.60 -0.55
N ARG A 116 4.83 3.16 -0.53
CA ARG A 116 5.21 4.24 0.39
C ARG A 116 4.42 5.52 0.13
N ALA A 117 4.21 5.88 -1.14
CA ALA A 117 3.42 7.05 -1.50
C ALA A 117 1.95 6.91 -1.09
N GLU A 118 1.38 5.72 -1.24
CA GLU A 118 0.00 5.45 -0.81
C GLU A 118 -0.14 5.50 0.71
N GLN A 119 0.78 4.90 1.45
CA GLN A 119 0.81 4.99 2.92
C GLN A 119 0.92 6.44 3.39
N ALA A 120 1.83 7.21 2.81
CA ALA A 120 1.98 8.62 3.13
C ALA A 120 0.71 9.43 2.80
N ARG A 121 0.01 9.11 1.70
CA ARG A 121 -1.27 9.74 1.36
C ARG A 121 -2.36 9.45 2.38
N VAL A 122 -2.49 8.20 2.81
CA VAL A 122 -3.47 7.82 3.84
C VAL A 122 -3.21 8.57 5.14
N GLU A 123 -1.96 8.61 5.59
CA GLU A 123 -1.56 9.38 6.78
C GLU A 123 -1.80 10.89 6.62
N GLN A 124 -1.60 11.45 5.42
CA GLN A 124 -1.88 12.86 5.14
C GLN A 124 -3.37 13.18 5.23
N VAL A 125 -4.21 12.35 4.63
CA VAL A 125 -5.67 12.53 4.66
C VAL A 125 -6.18 12.46 6.10
N GLU A 126 -5.68 11.53 6.91
CA GLU A 126 -6.04 11.44 8.32
C GLU A 126 -5.66 12.71 9.09
N ARG A 127 -4.45 13.25 8.86
CA ARG A 127 -4.00 14.52 9.48
C ARG A 127 -4.81 15.72 9.02
N GLU A 128 -5.18 15.78 7.74
CA GLU A 128 -6.01 16.88 7.21
C GLU A 128 -7.41 16.87 7.83
N LEU A 129 -8.00 15.69 8.01
CA LEU A 129 -9.30 15.56 8.67
C LEU A 129 -9.24 16.03 10.12
N LEU A 130 -8.26 15.55 10.89
CA LEU A 130 -8.06 15.96 12.28
C LEU A 130 -7.81 17.47 12.40
N HIS A 131 -7.05 18.04 11.47
CA HIS A 131 -6.78 19.48 11.48
C HIS A 131 -8.04 20.31 11.19
N ARG A 132 -8.87 19.89 10.22
CA ARG A 132 -10.14 20.58 9.91
C ARG A 132 -11.11 20.53 11.07
N GLU A 133 -11.26 19.36 11.70
CA GLU A 133 -12.15 19.19 12.86
C GLU A 133 -11.73 20.10 14.01
N ALA A 134 -10.42 20.19 14.30
CA ALA A 134 -9.92 21.09 15.32
C ALA A 134 -10.22 22.57 15.02
N VAL A 135 -10.18 22.98 13.74
CA VAL A 135 -10.49 24.35 13.32
C VAL A 135 -11.99 24.64 13.47
N GLU A 136 -12.87 23.74 13.02
CA GLU A 136 -14.33 23.91 13.15
C GLU A 136 -14.77 23.97 14.61
N ILE A 137 -14.21 23.10 15.46
CA ILE A 137 -14.47 23.10 16.90
C ILE A 137 -14.05 24.45 17.52
N ASN A 138 -12.82 24.91 17.23
CA ASN A 138 -12.33 26.17 17.77
C ASN A 138 -13.21 27.36 17.33
N ASP A 139 -13.60 27.41 16.06
CA ASP A 139 -14.46 28.49 15.55
C ASP A 139 -15.83 28.53 16.24
N SER A 140 -16.48 27.37 16.43
CA SER A 140 -17.77 27.29 17.13
C SER A 140 -17.68 27.79 18.58
N LEU A 141 -16.61 27.42 19.30
CA LEU A 141 -16.36 27.89 20.66
C LEU A 141 -16.09 29.39 20.70
N LEU A 142 -15.32 29.91 19.74
CA LEU A 142 -15.02 31.34 19.64
C LEU A 142 -16.29 32.16 19.39
N GLN A 143 -17.20 31.66 18.54
CA GLN A 143 -18.49 32.30 18.27
C GLN A 143 -19.39 32.35 19.51
N ASP A 144 -19.54 31.23 20.24
CA ASP A 144 -20.34 31.17 21.46
C ASP A 144 -19.77 32.10 22.55
N MET A 145 -18.44 32.11 22.72
CA MET A 145 -17.76 33.00 23.65
C MET A 145 -17.91 34.46 23.27
N ALA A 146 -17.84 34.79 21.97
CA ALA A 146 -18.09 36.15 21.49
C ALA A 146 -19.52 36.59 21.81
N ALA A 147 -20.52 35.74 21.53
CA ALA A 147 -21.92 36.03 21.83
C ALA A 147 -22.16 36.27 23.33
N ALA A 148 -21.54 35.44 24.19
CA ALA A 148 -21.59 35.61 25.64
C ALA A 148 -20.96 36.95 26.07
N LYS A 149 -19.77 37.28 25.56
CA LYS A 149 -19.10 38.55 25.83
C LYS A 149 -19.95 39.76 25.44
N TRP A 150 -20.54 39.75 24.25
CA TRP A 150 -21.43 40.82 23.78
C TRP A 150 -22.66 41.01 24.68
N ALA A 151 -23.24 39.94 25.20
CA ALA A 151 -24.35 40.02 26.14
C ALA A 151 -23.94 40.66 27.49
N LEU A 152 -22.75 40.32 28.00
CA LEU A 152 -22.18 40.91 29.21
C LEU A 152 -21.90 42.41 29.02
N GLU A 153 -21.28 42.82 27.91
CA GLU A 153 -20.96 44.23 27.61
C GLU A 153 -22.22 45.09 27.46
N ALA A 154 -23.33 44.50 27.00
CA ALA A 154 -24.62 45.18 26.90
C ALA A 154 -25.38 45.31 28.24
N GLY A 155 -24.77 44.94 29.37
CA GLY A 155 -25.39 44.97 30.69
C GLY A 155 -26.41 43.85 30.94
N ARG A 156 -26.50 42.85 30.05
CA ARG A 156 -27.37 41.66 30.21
C ARG A 156 -26.59 40.53 30.89
N SER A 157 -26.17 40.77 32.12
CA SER A 157 -25.27 39.89 32.88
C SER A 157 -25.78 38.45 32.99
N ASP A 158 -27.08 38.27 33.26
CA ASP A 158 -27.68 36.94 33.43
C ASP A 158 -27.62 36.12 32.14
N VAL A 159 -27.99 36.74 31.01
CA VAL A 159 -27.94 36.11 29.68
C VAL A 159 -26.50 35.82 29.24
N GLY A 160 -25.57 36.72 29.55
CA GLY A 160 -24.16 36.52 29.22
C GLY A 160 -23.50 35.40 30.01
N LEU A 161 -23.83 35.25 31.30
CA LEU A 161 -23.36 34.15 32.15
C LEU A 161 -23.95 32.81 31.71
N GLU A 162 -25.24 32.77 31.37
CA GLU A 162 -25.91 31.58 30.85
C GLU A 162 -25.22 31.09 29.56
N ARG A 163 -25.03 32.00 28.59
CA ARG A 163 -24.35 31.68 27.32
C ARG A 163 -22.91 31.22 27.50
N LEU A 164 -22.17 31.83 28.42
CA LEU A 164 -20.80 31.39 28.73
C LEU A 164 -20.78 30.00 29.36
N SER A 165 -21.74 29.70 30.25
CA SER A 165 -21.86 28.39 30.88
C SER A 165 -22.20 27.30 29.85
N GLU A 166 -23.10 27.60 28.90
CA GLU A 166 -23.42 26.72 27.77
C GLU A 166 -22.19 26.47 26.88
N ALA A 167 -21.42 27.52 26.55
CA ALA A 167 -20.20 27.40 25.76
C ALA A 167 -19.17 26.48 26.43
N ILE A 168 -18.96 26.64 27.74
CA ILE A 168 -18.04 25.80 28.52
C ILE A 168 -18.52 24.34 28.57
N ALA A 169 -19.83 24.12 28.79
CA ALA A 169 -20.41 22.78 28.80
C ALA A 169 -20.30 22.09 27.42
N SER A 170 -20.50 22.84 26.34
CA SER A 170 -20.33 22.36 24.97
C SER A 170 -18.86 21.97 24.70
N GLY A 171 -17.91 22.81 25.09
CA GLY A 171 -16.47 22.52 25.00
C GLY A 171 -16.05 21.28 25.79
N GLN A 172 -16.57 21.09 27.01
CA GLN A 172 -16.30 19.89 27.82
C GLN A 172 -16.85 18.62 27.16
N LYS A 173 -18.04 18.68 26.57
CA LYS A 173 -18.65 17.56 25.85
C LYS A 173 -17.82 17.16 24.63
N LEU A 174 -17.34 18.14 23.86
CA LEU A 174 -16.47 17.94 22.69
C LEU A 174 -15.13 17.30 23.08
N VAL A 175 -14.45 17.79 24.13
CA VAL A 175 -13.20 17.19 24.63
C VAL A 175 -13.43 15.76 25.12
N SER A 176 -14.55 15.49 25.79
CA SER A 176 -14.90 14.14 26.25
C SER A 176 -15.17 13.17 25.09
N GLN A 177 -15.73 13.66 23.98
CA GLN A 177 -15.87 12.89 22.74
C GLN A 177 -14.52 12.61 22.08
N LEU A 178 -13.67 13.62 21.90
CA LEU A 178 -12.31 13.47 21.34
C LEU A 178 -11.43 12.47 22.14
N ILE A 179 -11.48 12.51 23.47
CA ILE A 179 -10.76 11.54 24.32
C ILE A 179 -11.32 10.12 24.14
N ARG A 180 -12.63 9.98 23.95
CA ARG A 180 -13.27 8.69 23.71
C ARG A 180 -12.92 8.12 22.34
N ASP A 181 -12.91 8.97 21.31
CA ASP A 181 -12.63 8.56 19.94
C ASP A 181 -11.14 8.24 19.75
N SER A 182 -10.25 8.97 20.40
CA SER A 182 -8.80 8.66 20.41
C SER A 182 -8.45 7.42 21.26
N ALA A 183 -9.21 7.12 22.32
CA ALA A 183 -9.05 5.88 23.08
C ALA A 183 -9.57 4.64 22.34
N MET A 184 -10.54 4.80 21.42
CA MET A 184 -11.06 3.75 20.54
C MET A 184 -10.27 3.66 19.23
N GLY A 185 -8.94 3.55 19.32
CA GLY A 185 -8.04 3.37 18.17
C GLY A 185 -8.51 2.33 17.14
N PRO A 186 -8.00 2.39 15.91
CA PRO A 186 -8.66 1.88 14.70
C PRO A 186 -9.08 0.43 14.83
N LEU A 187 -10.39 0.22 15.01
CA LEU A 187 -11.14 -1.02 14.84
C LEU A 187 -10.33 -2.30 15.07
N ASP A 188 -10.31 -2.78 16.32
CA ASP A 188 -10.14 -4.21 16.62
C ASP A 188 -11.35 -4.98 16.04
N ILE A 189 -11.31 -5.28 14.74
CA ILE A 189 -12.25 -6.19 14.06
C ILE A 189 -11.80 -7.65 14.24
N SER A 190 -11.19 -8.02 15.37
CA SER A 190 -10.68 -9.39 15.59
C SER A 190 -11.35 -10.19 16.71
N SER A 191 -12.38 -9.66 17.37
CA SER A 191 -12.99 -10.35 18.53
C SER A 191 -14.43 -10.87 18.37
N ASP A 192 -14.90 -11.18 17.15
CA ASP A 192 -16.12 -12.00 17.01
C ASP A 192 -16.04 -13.06 15.89
N VAL A 193 -15.29 -14.13 16.17
CA VAL A 193 -15.55 -15.45 15.58
C VAL A 193 -15.67 -16.43 16.73
N ARG A 194 -16.89 -16.57 17.28
CA ARG A 194 -17.21 -17.74 18.12
C ARG A 194 -17.29 -18.98 17.22
N PRO A 195 -16.61 -20.09 17.58
CA PRO A 195 -16.83 -21.36 16.91
C PRO A 195 -18.17 -21.95 17.36
N ARG A 196 -18.95 -22.40 16.40
CA ARG A 196 -19.94 -23.48 16.57
C ARG A 196 -19.56 -24.62 15.67
#